data_AF-A0A8J2ZXN7-F1
#
_entry.id   AF-A0A8J2ZXN7-F1
#
_cell.length_a   1.000
_cell.length_b   1.000
_cell.length_c   1.000
_cell.angle_alpha   90.00
_cell.angle_beta   90.00
_cell.angle_gamma   90.00
#
_symmetry.space_group_name_H-M   'P 1'
#
loop_
_entity.id
_entity.type
_entity.pdbx_description
1 polymer ?
#
loop_
_entity_poly.entity_id
_entity_poly.type
_entity_poly.pdbx_seq_one_letter_code
_entity_poly.pdbx_strand_id
1 'polypeptide(L)'
;MECQECHIRPATLHFTKIINGNKTEVHLCEECAREKGEGFTGSNAFSIHNLLSGLLNFEQPMSDHGAEEPAQTIQCSKCGLTYGEFARIGKFGCDECYKAFNNKLNPILRKVHSGNTTHTGKIPKRIGKDISARRKLTDLKRQLHEHVEREEFEEAAKIRDVIRELENGGES
;
A
#
# COMPACT_ATOMS: atom_id res chain seq x y z
N MET A 1 -3.88 -38.50 4.06
CA MET A 1 -2.88 -38.16 5.10
C MET A 1 -3.63 -37.57 6.27
N GLU A 2 -3.33 -37.99 7.49
CA GLU A 2 -3.98 -37.49 8.70
C GLU A 2 -3.32 -36.20 9.20
N CYS A 3 -4.07 -35.40 9.95
CA CYS A 3 -3.54 -34.22 10.61
C CYS A 3 -2.47 -34.63 11.62
N GLN A 4 -1.28 -34.05 11.51
CA GLN A 4 -0.14 -34.30 12.39
C GLN A 4 -0.31 -33.76 13.82
N GLU A 5 -1.40 -33.04 14.09
CA GLU A 5 -1.68 -32.45 15.40
C GLU A 5 -2.68 -33.28 16.19
N CYS A 6 -3.88 -33.44 15.65
CA CYS A 6 -4.94 -34.17 16.33
C CYS A 6 -4.96 -35.66 16.00
N HIS A 7 -4.35 -36.09 14.89
CA HIS A 7 -4.38 -37.46 14.39
C HIS A 7 -5.79 -38.07 14.22
N ILE A 8 -6.83 -37.24 14.23
CA ILE A 8 -8.24 -37.69 14.14
C ILE A 8 -8.84 -37.33 12.78
N ARG A 9 -8.52 -36.14 12.26
CA ARG A 9 -9.09 -35.61 11.01
C ARG A 9 -8.09 -35.71 9.86
N PRO A 10 -8.57 -35.83 8.61
CA PRO A 10 -7.69 -35.75 7.44
C PRO A 10 -7.02 -34.37 7.38
N ALA A 11 -5.75 -34.36 6.96
CA ALA A 11 -5.04 -33.13 6.68
C ALA A 11 -5.61 -32.50 5.39
N THR A 12 -6.01 -31.25 5.48
CA THR A 12 -6.57 -30.44 4.37
C THR A 12 -5.66 -29.25 4.04
N LEU A 13 -4.68 -28.96 4.88
CA LEU A 13 -3.75 -27.84 4.76
C LEU A 13 -2.30 -28.35 4.84
N HIS A 14 -1.45 -27.81 3.96
CA HIS A 14 -0.04 -28.19 3.82
C HIS A 14 0.84 -26.94 3.96
N PHE A 15 1.71 -26.92 4.97
CA PHE A 15 2.62 -25.80 5.25
C PHE A 15 4.07 -26.22 5.02
N THR A 16 4.82 -25.38 4.33
CA THR A 16 6.26 -25.54 4.15
C THR A 16 6.99 -24.36 4.78
N LYS A 17 7.79 -24.62 5.81
CA LYS A 17 8.60 -23.61 6.49
C LYS A 17 10.07 -23.79 6.09
N ILE A 18 10.73 -22.72 5.67
CA ILE A 18 12.16 -22.73 5.36
C ILE A 18 12.85 -21.73 6.31
N ILE A 19 13.67 -22.23 7.24
CA ILE A 19 14.46 -21.38 8.16
C ILE A 19 15.93 -21.76 8.01
N ASN A 20 16.79 -20.79 7.70
CA ASN A 20 18.24 -21.01 7.54
C ASN A 20 18.58 -22.17 6.58
N GLY A 21 17.81 -22.31 5.49
CA GLY A 21 17.97 -23.40 4.53
C GLY A 21 17.35 -24.74 4.93
N ASN A 22 16.88 -24.89 6.18
CA ASN A 22 16.20 -26.10 6.63
C ASN A 22 14.71 -26.03 6.30
N LYS A 23 14.23 -27.01 5.53
CA LYS A 23 12.84 -27.15 5.12
C LYS A 23 12.11 -28.09 6.09
N THR A 24 11.00 -27.61 6.66
CA THR A 24 10.09 -28.39 7.51
C THR A 24 8.69 -28.35 6.90
N GLU A 25 8.10 -29.52 6.66
CA GLU A 25 6.75 -29.66 6.10
C GLU A 25 5.79 -30.12 7.19
N VAL A 26 4.61 -29.49 7.26
CA VAL A 26 3.58 -29.79 8.26
C VAL A 26 2.20 -29.90 7.63
N HIS A 27 1.44 -30.91 8.04
CA HIS A 27 0.13 -31.27 7.49
C HIS A 27 -0.95 -31.21 8.56
N LEU A 28 -1.88 -30.26 8.43
CA LEU A 28 -2.92 -29.99 9.44
C LEU A 28 -4.33 -30.12 8.86
N CYS A 29 -5.30 -30.44 9.71
CA CYS A 29 -6.72 -30.26 9.39
C CYS A 29 -7.11 -28.79 9.58
N GLU A 30 -8.27 -28.39 9.03
CA GLU A 30 -8.79 -27.02 9.10
C GLU A 30 -8.89 -26.49 10.55
N GLU A 31 -9.39 -27.29 11.49
CA GLU A 31 -9.52 -26.87 12.90
C GLU A 31 -8.17 -26.64 13.57
N CYS A 32 -7.26 -27.60 13.47
CA CYS A 32 -5.92 -27.46 14.08
C CYS A 32 -5.11 -26.35 13.41
N ALA A 33 -5.32 -26.11 12.11
CA ALA A 33 -4.69 -25.00 11.41
C ALA A 33 -5.28 -23.64 11.79
N ARG A 34 -6.56 -23.57 12.18
CA ARG A 34 -7.19 -22.36 12.71
C ARG A 34 -6.71 -22.05 14.13
N GLU A 35 -6.63 -23.07 14.98
CA GLU A 35 -6.15 -22.95 16.37
C GLU A 35 -4.64 -22.67 16.44
N LYS A 36 -3.82 -23.41 15.69
CA LYS A 36 -2.37 -23.16 15.58
C LYS A 36 -2.01 -22.11 14.53
N GLY A 37 -3.00 -21.54 13.85
CA GLY A 37 -2.81 -20.53 12.82
C GLY A 37 -2.09 -19.28 13.32
N GLU A 38 -2.07 -19.03 14.63
CA GLU A 38 -1.26 -17.95 15.19
C GLU A 38 0.26 -18.28 15.23
N GLY A 39 0.63 -19.56 15.27
CA GLY A 39 2.04 -20.01 15.36
C GLY A 39 2.61 -20.67 14.09
N PHE A 40 1.77 -21.25 13.23
CA PHE A 40 2.19 -21.91 11.98
C PHE A 40 2.02 -21.05 10.73
N THR A 41 1.29 -19.95 10.85
CA THR A 41 1.27 -18.97 9.78
C THR A 41 2.54 -18.11 9.88
N GLY A 42 3.22 -18.00 8.75
CA GLY A 42 3.89 -16.74 8.42
C GLY A 42 2.89 -15.59 8.24
N SER A 43 1.80 -15.53 9.04
CA SER A 43 0.80 -14.47 8.98
C SER A 43 0.59 -13.74 10.30
N ASN A 44 1.46 -13.85 11.32
CA ASN A 44 1.57 -12.80 12.36
C ASN A 44 2.93 -12.65 13.09
N ALA A 45 3.82 -13.65 13.21
CA ALA A 45 5.14 -13.37 13.82
C ALA A 45 6.05 -12.47 12.95
N PHE A 46 5.86 -12.52 11.62
CA PHE A 46 6.42 -11.60 10.63
C PHE A 46 5.34 -11.18 9.63
N SER A 47 4.15 -10.87 10.13
CA SER A 47 3.14 -10.27 9.25
C SER A 47 3.66 -8.93 8.75
N ILE A 48 3.53 -8.67 7.44
CA ILE A 48 3.79 -7.35 6.87
C ILE A 48 3.05 -6.27 7.68
N HIS A 49 1.90 -6.61 8.27
CA HIS A 49 1.14 -5.71 9.13
C HIS A 49 1.84 -5.38 10.46
N ASN A 50 2.58 -6.32 11.05
CA ASN A 50 3.36 -6.07 12.27
C ASN A 50 4.65 -5.30 11.98
N LEU A 51 5.30 -5.61 10.85
CA LEU A 51 6.41 -4.79 10.33
C LEU A 51 5.92 -3.36 10.06
N LEU A 52 4.81 -3.24 9.34
CA LEU A 52 4.21 -1.96 9.00
C LEU A 52 3.85 -1.20 10.27
N SER A 53 3.09 -1.79 11.21
CA SER A 53 2.73 -1.12 12.47
C SER A 53 3.95 -0.62 13.25
N GLY A 54 5.03 -1.42 13.32
CA GLY A 54 6.30 -0.95 13.92
C GLY A 54 6.94 0.22 13.16
N LEU A 55 6.82 0.24 11.84
CA LEU A 55 7.30 1.30 10.96
C LEU A 55 6.48 2.60 11.03
N LEU A 56 5.17 2.45 11.28
CA LEU A 56 4.17 3.51 11.44
C LEU A 56 4.34 4.24 12.78
N ASN A 57 4.68 3.50 13.84
CA ASN A 57 4.78 4.04 15.20
C ASN A 57 6.11 4.74 15.50
N PHE A 58 7.10 4.69 14.60
CA PHE A 58 8.43 5.26 14.84
C PHE A 58 8.49 6.80 14.70
N GLU A 59 7.40 7.46 14.28
CA GLU A 59 7.35 8.91 14.06
C GLU A 59 6.64 9.69 15.19
N GLN A 60 6.49 9.10 16.38
CA GLN A 60 6.21 9.87 17.59
C GLN A 60 7.57 10.25 18.20
N PRO A 61 8.10 11.47 17.97
CA PRO A 61 9.09 11.99 18.88
C PRO A 61 8.42 12.02 20.26
N MET A 62 9.10 11.43 21.25
CA MET A 62 8.83 11.69 22.65
C MET A 62 9.21 13.16 22.89
N SER A 63 8.33 14.08 22.52
CA SER A 63 8.46 15.49 22.86
C SER A 63 8.00 15.65 24.29
N ASP A 64 8.99 15.83 25.15
CA ASP A 64 8.83 16.28 26.52
C ASP A 64 8.11 17.65 26.55
N HIS A 65 7.12 17.76 27.42
CA HIS A 65 6.41 18.95 27.89
C HIS A 65 6.29 20.20 26.97
N GLY A 66 5.13 20.34 26.31
CA GLY A 66 4.62 21.61 25.79
C GLY A 66 3.16 21.47 25.38
N ALA A 67 2.29 22.37 25.84
CA ALA A 67 0.86 22.32 25.58
C ALA A 67 0.57 22.33 24.06
N GLU A 68 0.19 21.18 23.50
CA GLU A 68 -0.26 21.07 22.12
C GLU A 68 -1.79 21.18 22.07
N GLU A 69 -2.27 22.11 21.25
CA GLU A 69 -3.65 22.13 20.77
C GLU A 69 -4.07 20.74 20.28
N PRO A 70 -5.36 20.35 20.36
CA PRO A 70 -5.79 19.02 19.99
C PRO A 70 -5.43 18.76 18.53
N ALA A 71 -4.37 17.98 18.31
CA ALA A 71 -3.96 17.53 16.98
C ALA A 71 -5.19 16.90 16.33
N GLN A 72 -5.69 17.54 15.27
CA GLN A 72 -6.91 17.12 14.60
C GLN A 72 -6.78 15.63 14.24
N THR A 73 -7.68 14.81 14.80
CA THR A 73 -7.68 13.38 14.58
C THR A 73 -8.07 13.10 13.14
N ILE A 74 -7.08 12.82 12.29
CA ILE A 74 -7.31 12.46 10.89
C ILE A 74 -8.13 11.17 10.87
N GLN A 75 -9.29 11.20 10.22
CA GLN A 75 -10.24 10.09 10.16
C GLN A 75 -10.80 9.91 8.74
N CYS A 76 -11.01 8.66 8.34
CA CYS A 76 -11.66 8.33 7.09
C CYS A 76 -13.15 8.69 7.16
N SER A 77 -13.62 9.55 6.24
CA SER A 77 -15.04 9.95 6.18
C SER A 77 -16.00 8.82 5.80
N LYS A 78 -15.51 7.76 5.16
CA LYS A 78 -16.34 6.61 4.72
C LYS A 78 -16.51 5.53 5.78
N CYS A 79 -15.43 5.09 6.40
CA CYS A 79 -15.45 3.97 7.35
C CYS A 79 -15.15 4.36 8.80
N GLY A 80 -14.87 5.64 9.07
CA GLY A 80 -14.61 6.15 10.40
C GLY A 80 -13.26 5.72 11.01
N LEU A 81 -12.41 5.01 10.28
CA LEU A 81 -11.09 4.59 10.78
C LEU A 81 -10.22 5.83 11.03
N THR A 82 -9.63 5.95 12.22
CA THR A 82 -8.68 7.01 12.55
C THR A 82 -7.26 6.64 12.13
N TYR A 83 -6.39 7.64 11.97
CA TYR A 83 -4.99 7.37 11.65
C TYR A 83 -4.28 6.57 12.75
N GLY A 84 -4.58 6.83 14.03
CA GLY A 84 -3.98 6.09 15.16
C GLY A 84 -4.38 4.61 15.15
N GLU A 85 -5.63 4.30 14.83
CA GLU A 85 -6.08 2.92 14.67
C GLU A 85 -5.42 2.26 13.46
N PHE A 86 -5.30 2.97 12.32
CA PHE A 86 -4.54 2.49 11.18
C PHE A 86 -3.07 2.20 11.53
N ALA A 87 -2.41 3.10 12.27
CA ALA A 87 -1.02 2.94 12.70
C ALA A 87 -0.80 1.69 13.57
N ARG A 88 -1.78 1.38 14.42
CA ARG A 88 -1.76 0.21 15.30
C ARG A 88 -2.10 -1.10 14.57
N ILE A 89 -3.06 -1.07 13.65
CA ILE A 89 -3.58 -2.27 12.97
C ILE A 89 -2.74 -2.59 11.72
N GLY A 90 -2.14 -1.59 11.08
CA GLY A 90 -1.38 -1.72 9.84
C GLY A 90 -2.25 -2.09 8.63
N LYS A 91 -3.55 -1.78 8.65
CA LYS A 91 -4.51 -2.06 7.57
C LYS A 91 -5.50 -0.93 7.37
N PHE A 92 -5.80 -0.62 6.10
CA PHE A 92 -6.91 0.25 5.75
C PHE A 92 -8.25 -0.46 5.91
N GLY A 93 -9.28 0.30 6.26
CA GLY A 93 -10.65 -0.20 6.36
C GLY A 93 -11.42 -0.15 5.04
N CYS A 94 -11.13 0.82 4.18
CA CYS A 94 -11.75 0.98 2.86
C CYS A 94 -10.82 1.74 1.89
N ASP A 95 -11.24 1.87 0.64
CA ASP A 95 -10.56 2.62 -0.42
C ASP A 95 -10.32 4.10 -0.09
N GLU A 96 -11.31 4.78 0.52
CA GLU A 96 -11.17 6.20 0.91
C GLU A 96 -10.08 6.45 1.98
N CYS A 97 -9.63 5.41 2.69
CA CYS A 97 -8.52 5.54 3.63
C CYS A 97 -7.22 5.98 2.93
N TYR A 98 -7.01 5.59 1.66
CA TYR A 98 -5.85 6.04 0.89
C TYR A 98 -5.82 7.56 0.71
N LYS A 99 -6.99 8.19 0.54
CA LYS A 99 -7.10 9.64 0.40
C LYS A 99 -7.00 10.32 1.76
N ALA A 100 -7.73 9.80 2.76
CA ALA A 100 -7.78 10.37 4.11
C ALA A 100 -6.39 10.45 4.76
N PHE A 101 -5.53 9.47 4.53
CA PHE A 101 -4.21 9.39 5.17
C PHE A 101 -3.05 9.76 4.23
N ASN A 102 -3.33 10.21 3.01
CA ASN A 102 -2.35 10.40 1.92
C ASN A 102 -1.10 11.19 2.34
N ASN A 103 -1.31 12.28 3.09
CA ASN A 103 -0.24 13.15 3.60
C ASN A 103 0.74 12.45 4.57
N LYS A 104 0.32 11.34 5.18
CA LYS A 104 1.14 10.53 6.10
C LYS A 104 1.67 9.24 5.45
N LEU A 105 1.22 8.86 4.25
CA LEU A 105 1.62 7.60 3.59
C LEU A 105 3.02 7.61 2.98
N ASN A 106 3.51 8.74 2.48
CA ASN A 106 4.79 8.79 1.79
C ASN A 106 5.99 8.29 2.64
N PRO A 107 6.19 8.73 3.90
CA PRO A 107 7.27 8.21 4.75
C PRO A 107 7.20 6.69 4.91
N ILE A 108 5.99 6.16 5.04
CA ILE A 108 5.71 4.74 5.23
C ILE A 108 6.08 3.96 3.97
N LEU A 109 5.57 4.39 2.82
CA LEU A 109 5.81 3.77 1.53
C LEU A 109 7.29 3.77 1.18
N ARG A 110 8.01 4.87 1.46
CA ARG A 110 9.47 4.94 1.27
C ARG A 110 10.18 3.87 2.09
N LYS A 111 9.81 3.67 3.34
CA LYS A 111 10.48 2.67 4.19
C LYS A 111 10.22 1.24 3.69
N VAL A 112 9.01 0.93 3.19
CA VAL A 112 8.66 -0.42 2.67
C VAL A 112 9.23 -0.68 1.27
N HIS A 113 9.26 0.33 0.41
CA HIS A 113 9.64 0.21 -1.00
C HIS A 113 11.05 0.74 -1.32
N SER A 114 11.97 0.63 -0.36
CA SER A 114 13.39 1.01 -0.53
C SER A 114 13.57 2.44 -1.06
N GLY A 115 12.81 3.39 -0.52
CA GLY A 115 12.84 4.81 -0.83
C GLY A 115 11.86 5.25 -1.92
N ASN A 116 11.19 4.32 -2.61
CA ASN A 116 10.30 4.63 -3.72
C ASN A 116 8.87 4.92 -3.25
N THR A 117 8.24 5.93 -3.84
CA THR A 117 6.79 6.20 -3.69
C THR A 117 6.03 6.03 -5.00
N THR A 118 6.74 5.79 -6.10
CA THR A 118 6.18 5.66 -7.44
C THR A 118 6.61 4.34 -8.06
N HIS A 119 5.66 3.66 -8.71
CA HIS A 119 5.94 2.40 -9.40
C HIS A 119 6.57 2.68 -10.78
N THR A 120 7.85 2.37 -10.93
CA THR A 120 8.60 2.51 -12.20
C THR A 120 8.75 1.19 -12.98
N GLY A 121 8.18 0.09 -12.46
CA GLY A 121 8.29 -1.24 -13.05
C GLY A 121 7.39 -1.51 -14.26
N LYS A 122 7.30 -2.79 -14.65
CA LYS A 122 6.55 -3.26 -15.82
C LYS A 122 5.07 -2.90 -15.72
N ILE A 123 4.50 -2.43 -16.83
CA ILE A 123 3.07 -2.15 -16.95
C ILE A 123 2.41 -3.32 -17.70
N PRO A 124 1.37 -3.99 -17.15
CA PRO A 124 0.70 -5.11 -17.81
C PRO A 124 0.10 -4.73 -19.15
N LYS A 125 0.28 -5.52 -20.22
CA LYS A 125 -0.19 -5.18 -21.58
C LYS A 125 -1.71 -4.99 -21.69
N ARG A 126 -2.50 -5.73 -20.89
CA ARG A 126 -3.97 -5.74 -20.97
C ARG A 126 -4.63 -4.46 -20.44
N ILE A 127 -4.05 -3.86 -19.41
CA ILE A 127 -4.59 -2.65 -18.72
C ILE A 127 -3.64 -1.45 -18.93
N GLY A 128 -2.43 -1.71 -19.41
CA GLY A 128 -1.34 -0.74 -19.47
C GLY A 128 -1.52 0.39 -20.47
N LYS A 129 -2.39 0.23 -21.48
CA LYS A 129 -2.68 1.31 -22.42
C LYS A 129 -3.31 2.51 -21.69
N ASP A 130 -4.33 2.28 -20.87
CA ASP A 130 -5.00 3.31 -20.08
C ASP A 130 -4.05 3.91 -19.02
N ILE A 131 -3.29 3.07 -18.32
CA ILE A 131 -2.32 3.53 -17.30
C ILE A 131 -1.21 4.39 -17.94
N SER A 132 -0.69 3.98 -19.10
CA SER A 132 0.35 4.72 -19.83
C SER A 132 -0.19 6.05 -20.36
N ALA A 133 -1.39 6.05 -20.93
CA ALA A 133 -2.06 7.26 -21.40
C ALA A 133 -2.28 8.26 -20.26
N ARG A 134 -2.81 7.81 -19.12
CA ARG A 134 -3.00 8.65 -17.92
C ARG A 134 -1.68 9.21 -17.38
N ARG A 135 -0.60 8.41 -17.36
CA ARG A 135 0.74 8.89 -16.97
C ARG A 135 1.25 9.97 -17.91
N LYS A 136 1.14 9.75 -19.23
CA LYS A 136 1.55 10.72 -20.24
C LYS A 136 0.75 12.02 -20.10
N LEU A 137 -0.56 11.92 -19.89
CA LEU A 137 -1.43 13.07 -19.64
C LEU A 137 -1.01 13.86 -18.40
N THR A 138 -0.72 13.16 -17.30
CA THR A 138 -0.26 13.78 -16.05
C THR A 138 1.06 14.51 -16.24
N ASP A 139 2.00 13.91 -16.98
CA ASP A 139 3.29 14.52 -17.26
C ASP A 139 3.16 15.76 -18.17
N LEU A 140 2.34 15.69 -19.21
CA LEU A 140 2.05 16.84 -20.08
C LEU A 140 1.40 17.99 -19.31
N LYS A 141 0.46 17.71 -18.39
CA LYS A 141 -0.17 18.73 -17.53
C LYS A 141 0.86 19.42 -16.62
N ARG A 142 1.84 18.67 -16.11
CA ARG A 142 2.97 19.23 -15.35
C ARG A 142 3.86 20.10 -16.24
N GLN A 143 4.27 19.60 -17.41
CA GLN A 143 5.09 20.37 -18.35
C GLN A 143 4.38 21.66 -18.78
N LEU A 144 3.08 21.60 -19.09
CA LEU A 144 2.28 22.77 -19.40
C LEU A 144 2.39 23.83 -18.30
N HIS A 145 2.24 23.42 -17.03
CA HIS A 145 2.37 24.33 -15.90
C HIS A 145 3.78 24.95 -15.82
N GLU A 146 4.83 24.15 -16.00
CA GLU A 146 6.22 24.63 -15.97
C GLU A 146 6.51 25.63 -17.11
N HIS A 147 5.97 25.42 -18.31
CA HIS A 147 6.12 26.36 -19.43
C HIS A 147 5.35 27.66 -19.20
N VAL A 148 4.15 27.59 -18.58
CA VAL A 148 3.37 28.78 -18.21
C VAL A 148 4.11 29.61 -17.15
N GLU A 149 4.69 28.97 -16.13
CA GLU A 149 5.49 29.66 -15.11
C GLU A 149 6.75 30.33 -15.69
N ARG A 150 7.31 29.76 -16.75
CA ARG A 150 8.47 30.31 -17.47
C ARG A 150 8.09 31.32 -18.56
N GLU A 151 6.80 31.66 -18.69
CA GLU A 151 6.26 32.55 -19.73
C GLU A 151 6.53 32.07 -21.18
N GLU A 152 6.78 30.76 -21.35
CA GLU A 152 7.02 30.11 -22.65
C GLU A 152 5.67 29.75 -23.31
N PHE A 153 4.86 30.76 -23.61
CA PHE A 153 3.46 30.57 -24.01
C PHE A 153 3.27 29.81 -25.33
N GLU A 154 4.22 29.90 -26.26
CA GLU A 154 4.17 29.15 -27.52
C GLU A 154 4.27 27.64 -27.29
N GLU A 155 5.22 27.21 -26.45
CA GLU A 155 5.40 25.81 -26.08
C GLU A 155 4.24 25.32 -25.20
N ALA A 156 3.77 26.16 -24.27
CA ALA A 156 2.56 25.88 -23.50
C ALA A 156 1.34 25.63 -24.40
N ALA A 157 1.16 26.43 -25.47
CA ALA A 157 0.07 26.24 -26.42
C ALA A 157 0.18 24.90 -27.16
N LYS A 158 1.39 24.53 -27.62
CA LYS A 158 1.64 23.23 -28.26
C LYS A 158 1.29 22.06 -27.33
N ILE A 159 1.75 22.11 -26.09
CA ILE A 159 1.47 21.06 -25.09
C ILE A 159 -0.02 20.98 -24.78
N ARG A 160 -0.70 22.11 -24.62
CA ARG A 160 -2.15 22.17 -24.39
C ARG A 160 -2.93 21.47 -25.51
N ASP A 161 -2.54 21.69 -26.76
CA ASP A 161 -3.23 21.10 -27.91
C ASP A 161 -3.00 19.57 -27.95
N VAL A 162 -1.78 19.10 -27.63
CA VAL A 162 -1.50 17.66 -27.47
C VAL A 162 -2.31 17.04 -26.32
N ILE A 163 -2.51 17.74 -25.20
CA ILE A 163 -3.36 17.29 -24.09
C ILE A 163 -4.79 17.10 -24.58
N ARG A 164 -5.33 18.07 -25.33
CA ARG A 164 -6.70 17.98 -25.88
C ARG A 164 -6.88 16.80 -26.83
N GLU A 165 -5.89 16.56 -27.70
CA GLU A 165 -5.94 15.40 -28.61
C GLU A 165 -5.97 14.07 -27.83
N LEU A 166 -5.17 13.95 -26.77
CA LEU A 166 -5.14 12.74 -25.94
C LEU A 166 -6.41 12.54 -25.11
N GLU A 167 -7.05 13.62 -24.65
CA GLU A 167 -8.32 13.55 -23.91
C GLU A 167 -9.48 13.20 -24.85
N ASN A 168 -9.55 13.82 -26.03
CA ASN A 168 -10.63 13.61 -27.00
C ASN A 168 -10.53 12.26 -27.73
N GLY A 169 -9.32 11.71 -27.91
CA GLY A 169 -9.10 10.39 -28.52
C GLY A 169 -9.45 9.20 -27.61
N GLY A 170 -9.83 9.43 -26.35
CA GLY A 170 -10.19 8.41 -25.36
C GLY A 170 -11.69 8.10 -25.26
N GLU A 171 -12.55 8.84 -25.99
CA GLU A 171 -14.01 8.68 -25.96
C GLU A 171 -14.56 7.78 -27.09
N SER A 172 -13.76 6.83 -27.60
CA SER A 172 -14.17 5.86 -28.64
C SER A 172 -14.06 4.41 -28.20
#